data_AF-A0A7D7LGR1-F1
#
_entry.id   AF-A0A7D7LGR1-F1
#
_cell.length_a   1.000
_cell.length_b   1.000
_cell.length_c   1.000
_cell.angle_alpha   90.00
_cell.angle_beta   90.00
_cell.angle_gamma   90.00
#
_symmetry.space_group_name_H-M   'P 1'
#
loop_
_entity.id
_entity.type
_entity.pdbx_description
1 polymer ?
#
loop_
_entity_poly.entity_id
_entity_poly.type
_entity_poly.pdbx_seq_one_letter_code
_entity_poly.pdbx_strand_id
1 'polypeptide(L)' 'MTNRYEITEYKGYSIQIKQTPEDKMTGEKYWTFSFGKNGQLLLPVGKTYGGYEVALAEAKKLIDRQITNQ' A
#
# COMPACT_ATOMS: atom_id res chain seq x y z
N MET A 1 9.97 -0.74 18.11
CA MET A 1 9.80 -0.31 16.70
C MET A 1 8.31 -0.33 16.40
N THR A 2 7.70 0.84 16.27
CA THR A 2 6.26 0.96 16.01
C THR A 2 6.04 0.66 14.53
N ASN A 3 5.44 -0.48 14.20
CA ASN A 3 4.99 -0.75 12.84
C ASN A 3 4.03 0.37 12.45
N ARG A 4 4.45 1.30 11.58
CA ARG A 4 3.54 2.31 11.04
C ARG A 4 2.64 1.63 10.02
N TYR A 5 1.37 1.52 10.39
CA TYR A 5 0.29 1.20 9.48
C TYR A 5 -0.55 2.45 9.32
N GLU A 6 -0.80 2.84 8.08
CA GLU A 6 -1.70 3.94 7.75
C GLU A 6 -2.77 3.42 6.82
N ILE A 7 -4.02 3.76 7.13
CA ILE A 7 -5.16 3.49 6.28
C ILE A 7 -5.65 4.82 5.74
N THR A 8 -5.71 4.95 4.43
CA THR A 8 -6.24 6.12 3.74
C THR A 8 -7.31 5.70 2.76
N GLU A 9 -8.31 6.56 2.58
CA GLU A 9 -9.36 6.36 1.59
C GLU A 9 -9.04 7.10 0.29
N TYR A 10 -9.38 6.50 -0.85
CA TYR A 10 -9.20 7.10 -2.18
C TYR A 10 -10.26 6.56 -3.14
N LYS A 11 -11.11 7.45 -3.69
CA LYS A 11 -12.13 7.11 -4.71
C LYS A 11 -13.03 5.92 -4.36
N GLY A 12 -13.41 5.78 -3.09
CA GLY A 12 -14.23 4.66 -2.61
C GLY A 12 -13.46 3.35 -2.40
N TYR A 13 -12.13 3.42 -2.36
CA TYR A 13 -11.23 2.34 -1.98
C TYR A 13 -10.50 2.69 -0.69
N SER A 14 -10.22 1.66 0.09
CA SER A 14 -9.38 1.71 1.27
C SER A 14 -7.98 1.22 0.88
N ILE A 15 -6.96 1.99 1.24
CA ILE A 15 -5.56 1.67 1.01
C ILE A 15 -4.91 1.54 2.38
N GLN A 16 -4.32 0.37 2.65
CA GLN A 16 -3.50 0.12 3.82
C GLN A 16 -2.05 0.07 3.39
N ILE A 17 -1.21 0.96 3.93
CA ILE A 17 0.24 0.95 3.73
C ILE A 17 0.90 0.43 5.00
N LYS A 18 1.84 -0.49 4.84
CA LYS A 18 2.60 -1.11 5.92
C LYS A 18 4.08 -1.01 5.64
N GLN A 19 4.85 -0.56 6.63
CA GLN A 19 6.30 -0.69 6.60
C GLN A 19 6.69 -2.15 6.92
N THR A 20 7.56 -2.75 6.11
CA THR A 20 8.15 -4.06 6.39
C THR A 20 9.17 -3.95 7.52
N PRO A 21 9.49 -5.05 8.21
CA PRO A 21 10.66 -5.08 9.08
C PRO A 21 11.89 -4.57 8.31
N GLU A 22 12.68 -3.73 8.99
CA GLU A 22 13.97 -3.26 8.48
C GLU A 22 14.89 -4.46 8.25
N ASP A 23 15.47 -4.55 7.06
CA ASP A 23 16.46 -5.58 6.77
C ASP A 23 17.69 -5.33 7.67
N LYS A 24 18.02 -6.30 8.52
CA LYS A 24 19.11 -6.15 9.50
C LYS A 24 20.49 -6.16 8.86
N MET A 25 20.62 -6.65 7.62
CA MET A 25 21.89 -6.69 6.89
C MET A 25 22.12 -5.42 6.08
N THR A 26 21.07 -4.88 5.43
CA THR A 26 21.22 -3.69 4.56
C THR A 26 20.75 -2.39 5.22
N GLY A 27 20.01 -2.45 6.32
CA GLY A 27 19.36 -1.28 6.93
C GLY A 27 18.20 -0.73 6.09
N GLU A 28 17.82 -1.43 5.02
CA GLU A 28 16.79 -0.95 4.11
C GLU A 28 15.40 -1.16 4.70
N LYS A 29 14.54 -0.17 4.46
CA LYS A 29 13.14 -0.19 4.83
C LYS A 29 12.32 -0.25 3.56
N TYR A 30 11.34 -1.13 3.55
CA TYR A 30 10.41 -1.26 2.45
C TYR A 30 8.99 -0.99 2.93
N TRP A 31 8.14 -0.61 1.99
CA TRP A 31 6.72 -0.39 2.20
C TRP A 31 5.96 -1.34 1.28
N THR A 32 4.93 -1.95 1.82
CA THR A 32 3.95 -2.73 1.05
C THR A 32 2.59 -2.07 1.21
N PHE A 33 1.67 -2.39 0.31
CA PHE A 33 0.30 -1.95 0.47
C PHE A 33 -0.70 -3.04 0.08
N SER A 34 -1.87 -2.92 0.69
CA SER A 34 -3.08 -3.66 0.37
C SER A 34 -4.18 -2.67 0.04
N PHE A 35 -5.03 -2.97 -0.94
CA PHE A 35 -6.17 -2.12 -1.26
C PHE A 35 -7.41 -2.94 -1.61
N GLY A 36 -8.58 -2.34 -1.42
CA GLY A 36 -9.87 -2.95 -1.69
C GLY A 36 -10.97 -1.89 -1.70
N LYS A 37 -12.10 -2.20 -2.32
CA LYS A 37 -13.26 -1.28 -2.31
C LYS A 37 -13.74 -1.09 -0.87
N ASN A 38 -14.24 0.08 -0.51
CA ASN A 38 -14.72 0.35 0.84
C ASN A 38 -15.78 -0.68 1.25
N GLY A 39 -15.59 -1.28 2.45
CA GLY A 39 -16.43 -2.39 2.94
C GLY A 39 -16.05 -3.78 2.41
N GLN A 40 -15.03 -3.90 1.56
CA GLN A 40 -14.48 -5.18 1.12
C GLN A 40 -13.13 -5.49 1.79
N LEU A 41 -12.72 -6.75 1.69
CA LEU A 41 -11.39 -7.19 2.15
C LEU A 41 -10.29 -6.50 1.33
N LEU A 42 -9.26 -6.04 2.04
CA LEU A 42 -8.07 -5.47 1.42
C LEU A 42 -7.19 -6.59 0.86
N LEU A 43 -6.86 -6.50 -0.43
CA LEU A 43 -6.00 -7.47 -1.09
C LEU A 43 -4.55 -6.96 -1.13
N PRO A 44 -3.57 -7.74 -0.64
CA PRO A 44 -2.17 -7.36 -0.71
C PRO A 44 -1.66 -7.43 -2.14
N VAL A 45 -0.90 -6.43 -2.57
CA VAL A 45 -0.34 -6.38 -3.94
C VAL A 45 0.94 -7.22 -4.09
N GLY A 46 1.54 -7.66 -2.99
CA GLY A 46 2.74 -8.51 -2.99
C GLY A 46 4.00 -7.83 -3.53
N LYS A 47 3.99 -6.50 -3.69
CA LYS A 47 5.15 -5.69 -4.10
C LYS A 47 5.68 -4.84 -2.94
N THR A 48 6.99 -4.67 -2.92
CA THR A 48 7.71 -3.78 -2.00
C THR A 48 8.17 -2.51 -2.70
N TYR A 49 8.19 -1.41 -1.97
CA TYR A 49 8.55 -0.08 -2.45
C TYR A 49 9.56 0.55 -1.50
N GLY A 50 10.52 1.30 -2.02
CA GLY A 50 11.56 1.97 -1.23
C GLY A 50 11.09 3.21 -0.45
N GLY A 51 9.78 3.51 -0.45
CA GLY A 51 9.24 4.67 0.25
C GLY A 51 7.72 4.64 0.37
N TYR A 52 7.21 5.26 1.43
CA TYR A 52 5.78 5.43 1.68
C TYR A 52 5.06 6.11 0.51
N GLU A 53 5.58 7.26 0.05
CA GLU A 53 4.98 8.04 -1.04
C GLU A 53 4.92 7.25 -2.35
N VAL A 54 5.93 6.42 -2.61
CA VAL A 54 5.98 5.54 -3.79
C VAL A 54 4.92 4.46 -3.70
N ALA A 55 4.78 3.81 -2.53
CA ALA A 55 3.74 2.82 -2.28
C ALA A 55 2.33 3.43 -2.43
N LEU A 56 2.12 4.64 -1.90
CA LEU A 56 0.85 5.35 -1.98
C LEU A 56 0.50 5.75 -3.42
N ALA A 57 1.47 6.28 -4.17
CA ALA A 57 1.27 6.66 -5.56
C ALA A 57 0.91 5.45 -6.44
N GLU A 58 1.61 4.33 -6.26
CA GLU A 58 1.32 3.09 -6.98
C GLU A 58 -0.04 2.49 -6.58
N ALA A 59 -0.43 2.58 -5.31
CA ALA A 59 -1.77 2.17 -4.88
C ALA A 59 -2.87 2.96 -5.58
N LYS A 60 -2.76 4.30 -5.60
CA LYS A 60 -3.72 5.17 -6.29
C LYS A 60 -3.80 4.87 -7.79
N LYS A 61 -2.64 4.65 -8.43
CA LYS A 61 -2.55 4.31 -9.86
C LYS A 61 -3.21 2.97 -10.19
N LEU A 62 -3.05 1.95 -9.34
CA LEU A 62 -3.72 0.66 -9.52
C LEU A 62 -5.24 0.79 -9.37
N ILE A 63 -5.70 1.56 -8.38
CA ILE A 63 -7.12 1.86 -8.20
C ILE A 63 -7.68 2.59 -9.42
N ASP A 64 -6.99 3.62 -9.91
CA ASP A 64 -7.40 4.35 -11.10
C ASP A 64 -7.53 3.43 -12.31
N ARG A 65 -6.55 2.53 -12.53
CA ARG A 65 -6.61 1.53 -13.60
C ARG A 65 -7.77 0.55 -13.43
N GLN A 66 -8.08 0.15 -12.20
CA GLN A 66 -9.20 -0.75 -11.91
C GLN A 66 -10.55 -0.07 -12.18
N ILE A 67 -10.68 1.22 -11.88
CA ILE A 67 -11.88 2.01 -12.18
C ILE A 67 -12.04 2.19 -13.70
N THR A 68 -10.97 2.50 -14.43
CA THR A 68 -11.03 2.68 -15.90
C THR A 68 -11.38 1.39 -16.66
N ASN A 69 -11.08 0.23 -16.08
CA ASN A 69 -11.37 -1.08 -16.69
C ASN A 69 -12.76 -1.64 -16.31
N GLN A 70 -13.57 -0.90 -15.55
CA GLN A 70 -14.96 -1.24 -15.23
C GLN A 70 -15.93 -0.50 -16.14
#